data_AF-A0A966HC72-F1
#
_entry.id   AF-A0A966HC72-F1
#
_cell.length_a   1.000
_cell.length_b   1.000
_cell.length_c   1.000
_cell.angle_alpha   90.00
_cell.angle_beta   90.00
_cell.angle_gamma   90.00
#
_symmetry.space_group_name_H-M   'P 1'
#
loop_
_entity.id
_entity.type
_entity.pdbx_description
1 polymer ?
#
loop_
_entity_poly.entity_id
_entity_poly.type
_entity_poly.pdbx_seq_one_letter_code
_entity_poly.pdbx_strand_id
1 'polypeptide(L)' 'MSQKSITEKLGEIDELVAWFSSAEFDIDEALVKYEELAKLSEEVKKDLDQLENKITVIRQKFDEE' A
#
# COMPACT_ATOMS: atom_id res chain seq x y z
N MET A 1 -0.09 -18.73 2.36
CA MET A 1 0.53 -17.40 2.38
C MET A 1 -0.61 -16.41 2.50
N SER A 2 -0.83 -15.81 3.68
CA SER A 2 -1.91 -14.83 3.85
C SER A 2 -1.52 -13.56 3.10
N GLN A 3 -2.32 -13.15 2.11
CA GLN A 3 -2.14 -11.87 1.44
C GLN A 3 -2.46 -10.77 2.47
N LYS A 4 -1.49 -9.89 2.75
CA LYS A 4 -1.69 -8.76 3.66
C LYS A 4 -2.81 -7.86 3.12
N SER A 5 -3.72 -7.48 4.00
CA SER A 5 -4.81 -6.55 3.71
C SER A 5 -4.27 -5.15 3.41
N ILE A 6 -5.04 -4.32 2.71
CA ILE A 6 -4.69 -2.91 2.44
C ILE A 6 -4.35 -2.18 3.75
N THR A 7 -5.14 -2.40 4.80
CA THR A 7 -4.91 -1.81 6.13
C THR A 7 -3.59 -2.25 6.76
N GLU A 8 -3.20 -3.52 6.59
CA GLU A 8 -1.93 -4.02 7.11
C GLU A 8 -0.75 -3.38 6.37
N LYS A 9 -0.85 -3.26 5.04
CA LYS A 9 0.16 -2.57 4.22
C LYS A 9 0.28 -1.09 4.61
N LEU A 10 -0.84 -0.40 4.86
CA LEU A 10 -0.82 0.97 5.34
C LEU A 10 -0.13 1.11 6.71
N GLY A 11 -0.38 0.16 7.62
CA GLY A 11 0.32 0.11 8.91
C GLY A 11 1.83 -0.02 8.76
N GLU A 12 2.31 -0.87 7.86
CA GLU A 12 3.74 -1.03 7.58
C GLU A 12 4.36 0.23 6.96
N ILE A 13 3.61 0.96 6.12
CA ILE A 13 4.03 2.26 5.60
C ILE A 13 4.23 3.25 6.75
N ASP A 14 3.27 3.34 7.69
CA ASP A 14 3.39 4.20 8.86
C ASP A 14 4.58 3.82 9.74
N GLU A 15 4.84 2.53 9.97
CA GLU A 15 6.00 2.06 10.72
C GLU A 15 7.33 2.41 10.04
N LEU A 16 7.41 2.23 8.71
CA LEU A 16 8.59 2.61 7.93
C LEU A 16 8.84 4.12 8.01
N VAL A 17 7.79 4.94 7.85
CA VAL A 17 7.88 6.41 7.95
C VAL A 17 8.28 6.85 9.37
N ALA A 18 7.76 6.19 10.40
CA ALA A 18 8.15 6.45 11.78
C ALA A 18 9.63 6.11 12.02
N TRP A 19 10.13 5.02 11.43
CA TRP A 19 11.55 4.68 11.48
C TRP A 19 12.44 5.77 10.88
N PHE A 20 12.04 6.37 9.75
CA PHE A 20 12.79 7.49 9.14
C PHE A 20 12.90 8.72 10.05
N SER A 21 11.97 8.86 11.01
CA SER A 21 11.97 9.95 11.99
C SER A 21 12.66 9.58 13.31
N SER A 22 13.22 8.37 13.41
CA SER A 22 13.92 7.89 14.60
C SER A 22 15.37 8.39 14.68
N ALA A 23 15.94 8.37 15.88
CA ALA A 23 17.33 8.76 16.13
C ALA A 23 18.36 7.73 15.62
N GLU A 24 17.92 6.50 15.31
CA GLU A 24 18.72 5.39 14.77
C GLU A 24 18.78 5.40 13.23
N PHE A 25 18.81 6.59 12.63
CA PHE A 25 18.82 6.78 11.19
C PHE A 25 20.19 6.39 10.59
N ASP A 26 20.18 5.35 9.75
CA ASP A 26 21.32 4.93 8.93
C ASP A 26 21.00 5.09 7.43
N ILE A 27 21.93 5.66 6.67
CA ILE A 27 21.70 6.03 5.26
C ILE A 27 21.63 4.82 4.33
N ASP A 28 22.37 3.76 4.63
CA ASP A 28 22.33 2.51 3.86
C ASP A 28 21.01 1.78 4.12
N GLU A 29 20.54 1.74 5.37
CA GLU A 29 19.20 1.22 5.69
C GLU A 29 18.07 2.09 5.14
N ALA A 30 18.27 3.41 5.07
CA ALA A 30 17.29 4.34 4.54
C ALA A 30 16.96 4.08 3.07
N LEU A 31 17.96 3.71 2.26
CA LEU A 31 17.74 3.33 0.86
C LEU A 31 16.89 2.07 0.73
N VAL A 32 17.23 1.04 1.51
CA VAL A 32 16.49 -0.24 1.51
C VAL A 32 15.04 -0.01 1.94
N LYS A 33 14.82 0.71 3.04
CA LYS A 33 13.48 1.00 3.55
C LYS A 33 12.68 1.90 2.63
N TYR A 34 13.33 2.80 1.90
CA TYR A 34 12.67 3.62 0.88
C TYR A 34 12.18 2.76 -0.29
N GLU A 35 13.00 1.83 -0.79
CA GLU A 35 12.58 0.91 -1.84
C GLU A 35 11.44 0.00 -1.38
N GLU A 36 11.49 -0.50 -0.15
CA GLU A 36 10.40 -1.27 0.46
C GLU A 36 9.11 -0.44 0.56
N LEU A 37 9.22 0.80 1.06
CA LEU A 37 8.09 1.72 1.18
C LEU A 37 7.47 2.05 -0.19
N ALA A 38 8.30 2.31 -1.19
CA ALA A 38 7.85 2.60 -2.56
C ALA A 38 7.09 1.42 -3.15
N LYS A 39 7.62 0.20 -2.97
CA LYS A 39 6.97 -1.03 -3.42
C LYS A 39 5.65 -1.27 -2.72
N LEU A 40 5.60 -1.11 -1.39
CA LEU A 40 4.37 -1.27 -0.61
C LEU A 40 3.30 -0.26 -1.04
N SER A 41 3.71 0.99 -1.30
CA SER A 41 2.83 2.05 -1.77
C SER A 41 2.25 1.74 -3.15
N GLU A 42 3.06 1.20 -4.07
CA GLU A 42 2.60 0.79 -5.40
C GLU A 42 1.60 -0.37 -5.31
N GLU A 43 1.87 -1.35 -4.44
CA GLU A 43 0.96 -2.45 -4.18
C GLU A 43 -0.39 -1.99 -3.60
N VAL A 44 -0.38 -1.07 -2.62
CA VAL A 44 -1.61 -0.50 -2.04
C VAL A 44 -2.41 0.24 -3.12
N LYS A 45 -1.73 1.06 -3.93
CA LYS A 45 -2.38 1.79 -5.03
C LYS A 45 -3.04 0.83 -6.01
N LYS A 46 -2.37 -0.26 -6.37
CA LYS A 46 -2.90 -1.29 -7.25
C LYS A 46 -4.12 -2.00 -6.65
N ASP A 47 -4.07 -2.34 -5.36
CA ASP A 47 -5.19 -2.98 -4.66
C ASP A 47 -6.43 -2.07 -4.64
N LEU A 48 -6.23 -0.76 -4.38
CA LEU A 48 -7.29 0.25 -4.41
C LEU A 48 -7.88 0.44 -5.81
N ASP A 49 -7.03 0.52 -6.84
CA ASP A 49 -7.46 0.63 -8.23
C ASP A 49 -8.27 -0.59 -8.69
N GLN A 50 -7.86 -1.80 -8.27
CA GLN A 50 -8.63 -3.01 -8.50
C GLN A 50 -9.98 -3.00 -7.79
N LEU A 51 -10.06 -2.43 -6.58
CA LEU A 51 -11.31 -2.27 -5.85
C LEU A 51 -12.24 -1.28 -6.55
N GLU A 52 -11.72 -0.14 -7.00
CA GLU A 52 -12.48 0.86 -7.77
C GLU A 52 -13.04 0.26 -9.05
N ASN A 53 -12.21 -0.43 -9.83
CA ASN A 53 -12.64 -1.11 -11.05
C ASN A 53 -13.75 -2.13 -10.78
N LYS A 54 -13.64 -2.94 -9.72
CA LYS A 54 -14.70 -3.89 -9.33
C LYS A 54 -16.01 -3.16 -8.99
N ILE A 55 -15.96 -2.05 -8.27
CA ILE A 55 -17.15 -1.26 -7.93
C ILE A 55 -17.78 -0.66 -9.21
N THR A 56 -16.98 -0.13 -10.12
CA THR A 56 -17.45 0.44 -11.39
C THR A 56 -18.14 -0.62 -12.25
N VAL A 57 -17.54 -1.80 -12.40
CA VAL A 57 -18.15 -2.92 -13.16
C VAL A 57 -19.45 -3.38 -12.53
N ILE A 58 -19.52 -3.46 -11.19
CA ILE A 58 -20.77 -3.82 -10.51
C ILE A 58 -21.84 -2.76 -10.75
N ARG A 59 -21.51 -1.45 -10.63
CA ARG A 59 -22.47 -0.38 -10.91
C ARG A 59 -23.01 -0.43 -12.33
N GLN A 60 -22.15 -0.61 -13.33
CA GLN A 60 -22.58 -0.75 -14.73
C GLN A 60 -23.55 -1.92 -14.92
N LYS A 61 -23.27 -3.07 -14.31
CA LYS A 61 -24.16 -4.23 -14.39
C LYS A 61 -25.53 -4.03 -13.72
N PHE A 62 -25.62 -3.17 -12.70
CA PHE A 62 -26.87 -2.87 -12.00
C PHE A 62 -27.67 -1.74 -12.64
N ASP A 63 -27.05 -0.89 -13.47
CA ASP A 63 -27.72 0.20 -14.21
C ASP A 63 -28.34 -0.31 -15.54
N GLU A 64 -27.93 -1.49 -16.01
CA GLU A 64 -28.48 -2.17 -17.20
C GLU A 64 -29.69 -3.10 -16.91
N GLU A 65 -30.24 -3.09 -15.68
CA GLU A 65 -31.50 -3.77 -15.30
C GLU A 65 -32.67 -2.78 -15.11
#